data_AF-A0A194R195-F1
#
_entry.id   AF-A0A194R195-F1
#
_cell.length_a   1.000
_cell.length_b   1.000
_cell.length_c   1.000
_cell.angle_alpha   90.00
_cell.angle_beta   90.00
_cell.angle_gamma   90.00
#
_symmetry.space_group_name_H-M   'P 1'
#
loop_
_entity.id
_entity.type
_entity.pdbx_description
1 polymer ?
#
loop_
_entity_poly.entity_id
_entity_poly.type
_entity_poly.pdbx_seq_one_letter_code
_entity_poly.pdbx_strand_id
1 'polypeptide(L)'
;MTDYDDDITVVDVYDLASDIGKECEIIIEKYGPDAVTALLPKVINALELLENFAVRNEKENQSLLELTAKISQLENDKIEKAEYRQRFEKHGLTMALSPLTCEGSKFHPEDNELISYDSLSLKKELRAFEAPKSDEHVCVDIDAGKHKRCTSAPPSPAREHDQEVLSRLSSTAEKQRATLRHQEVQLQEKQQLIESVSTHHVHYSLVQVGSFEKRYYVVDTSFIFRDQPCGKNFAIE
;
A
#
# COMPACT_ATOMS: atom_id res chain seq x y z
N MET A 1 -27.81 -6.63 -8.59
CA MET A 1 -27.32 -6.03 -9.83
C MET A 1 -27.56 -7.05 -10.90
N THR A 2 -28.35 -6.75 -11.92
CA THR A 2 -28.45 -7.60 -13.11
C THR A 2 -27.20 -7.37 -13.93
N ASP A 3 -26.26 -8.30 -13.86
CA ASP A 3 -25.13 -8.42 -14.79
C ASP A 3 -25.71 -8.58 -16.20
N TYR A 4 -25.74 -7.49 -16.96
CA TYR A 4 -25.96 -7.51 -18.40
C TYR A 4 -24.63 -7.08 -19.04
N ASP A 5 -23.63 -7.95 -18.88
CA ASP A 5 -22.37 -7.96 -19.65
C ASP A 5 -22.54 -8.88 -20.87
N ASP A 6 -23.64 -8.75 -21.61
CA ASP A 6 -23.69 -9.31 -22.97
C ASP A 6 -23.05 -8.28 -23.88
N ASP A 7 -21.71 -8.31 -23.94
CA ASP A 7 -20.95 -7.66 -24.98
C ASP A 7 -21.47 -8.16 -26.33
N ILE A 8 -22.00 -7.25 -27.17
CA ILE A 8 -22.47 -7.59 -28.52
C ILE A 8 -21.28 -8.15 -29.31
N THR A 9 -21.40 -9.43 -29.69
CA THR A 9 -20.40 -10.13 -30.50
C THR A 9 -20.75 -10.02 -31.98
N VAL A 10 -19.78 -10.36 -32.83
CA VAL A 10 -19.99 -10.43 -34.28
C VAL A 10 -21.08 -11.45 -34.65
N VAL A 11 -21.24 -12.51 -33.85
CA VAL A 11 -22.28 -13.53 -34.06
C VAL A 11 -23.67 -12.92 -33.89
N ASP A 12 -23.85 -12.11 -32.84
CA ASP A 12 -25.13 -11.44 -32.56
C ASP A 12 -25.53 -10.47 -33.69
N VAL A 13 -24.55 -9.82 -34.31
CA VAL A 13 -24.78 -8.94 -35.47
C VAL A 13 -25.27 -9.73 -36.69
N TYR A 14 -24.74 -10.93 -36.92
CA TYR A 14 -25.21 -11.78 -38.01
C TYR A 14 -26.60 -12.36 -37.78
N ASP A 15 -26.92 -12.73 -36.54
CA ASP A 15 -28.27 -13.19 -36.19
C ASP A 15 -29.28 -12.05 -36.37
N LEU A 16 -28.95 -10.84 -35.90
CA LEU A 16 -29.76 -9.65 -36.12
C LEU A 16 -29.93 -9.32 -37.61
N ALA A 17 -28.85 -9.44 -38.40
CA ALA A 17 -28.91 -9.21 -39.85
C ALA A 17 -29.84 -10.23 -40.55
N SER A 18 -29.82 -11.49 -40.12
CA SER A 18 -30.71 -12.55 -40.62
C SER A 18 -32.17 -12.21 -40.35
N ASP A 19 -32.49 -11.77 -39.14
CA ASP A 19 -33.86 -11.41 -38.77
C ASP A 19 -34.34 -10.15 -39.50
N ILE A 20 -33.50 -9.12 -39.62
CA ILE A 20 -33.80 -7.92 -40.42
C ILE A 20 -34.02 -8.30 -41.89
N GLY A 21 -33.24 -9.24 -42.43
CA GLY A 21 -33.37 -9.74 -43.80
C GLY A 21 -34.74 -10.37 -44.05
N LYS A 22 -35.23 -11.21 -43.13
CA LYS A 22 -36.56 -11.83 -43.19
C LYS A 22 -37.69 -10.79 -43.17
N GLU A 23 -37.57 -9.78 -42.30
CA GLU A 23 -38.55 -8.69 -42.25
C GLU A 23 -38.55 -7.86 -43.55
N CYS A 24 -37.37 -7.62 -44.13
CA CYS A 24 -37.25 -6.95 -45.42
C CYS A 24 -37.88 -7.78 -46.55
N GLU A 25 -37.76 -9.11 -46.52
CA GLU A 25 -38.40 -10.01 -47.48
C GLU A 25 -39.93 -9.90 -47.42
N ILE A 26 -40.52 -9.89 -46.21
CA ILE A 26 -41.97 -9.68 -46.02
C ILE A 26 -42.42 -8.33 -46.61
N ILE A 27 -41.61 -7.28 -46.46
CA ILE A 27 -41.92 -5.95 -47.03
C ILE A 27 -41.86 -6.00 -48.55
N ILE A 28 -40.86 -6.66 -49.14
CA ILE A 28 -40.73 -6.83 -50.59
C ILE A 28 -41.94 -7.60 -51.15
N GLU A 29 -42.36 -8.69 -50.49
CA GLU A 29 -43.51 -9.49 -50.91
C GLU A 29 -44.82 -8.69 -50.92
N LYS A 30 -45.01 -7.79 -49.94
CA LYS A 30 -46.26 -7.02 -49.79
C LYS A 30 -46.30 -5.73 -50.60
N TYR A 31 -45.18 -5.01 -50.70
CA TYR A 31 -45.13 -3.65 -51.23
C TYR A 31 -44.22 -3.51 -52.46
N GLY A 32 -43.60 -4.61 -52.89
CA GLY A 32 -42.65 -4.62 -54.00
C GLY A 32 -41.23 -4.18 -53.58
N PRO A 33 -40.24 -4.44 -54.43
CA PRO A 33 -38.82 -4.18 -54.12
C PRO A 33 -38.48 -2.68 -54.00
N ASP A 34 -39.23 -1.81 -54.67
CA ASP A 34 -39.00 -0.36 -54.64
C ASP A 34 -39.15 0.22 -53.22
N ALA A 35 -39.98 -0.40 -52.38
CA ALA A 35 -40.22 0.03 -51.00
C ALA A 35 -38.96 -0.04 -50.12
N VAL A 36 -38.07 -0.99 -50.38
CA VAL A 36 -36.84 -1.20 -49.58
C VAL A 36 -35.57 -0.80 -50.32
N THR A 37 -35.64 -0.50 -51.61
CA THR A 37 -34.46 -0.21 -52.46
C THR A 37 -33.57 0.91 -51.90
N ALA A 38 -34.17 1.96 -51.32
CA ALA A 38 -33.42 3.06 -50.69
C ALA A 38 -33.08 2.81 -49.20
N LEU A 39 -33.74 1.84 -48.56
CA LEU A 39 -33.59 1.52 -47.14
C LEU A 39 -32.48 0.49 -46.91
N LEU A 40 -32.46 -0.58 -47.70
CA LEU A 40 -31.51 -1.69 -47.59
C LEU A 40 -30.04 -1.22 -47.52
N PRO A 41 -29.56 -0.31 -48.40
CA PRO A 41 -28.18 0.17 -48.31
C PRO A 41 -27.85 0.86 -46.99
N LYS A 42 -28.82 1.53 -46.36
CA LYS A 42 -28.63 2.20 -45.06
C LYS A 42 -28.59 1.20 -43.92
N VAL A 43 -29.45 0.17 -43.99
CA VAL A 43 -29.47 -0.93 -43.04
C VAL A 43 -28.16 -1.72 -43.08
N ILE A 44 -27.68 -2.06 -44.29
CA ILE A 44 -26.40 -2.73 -44.50
C ILE A 44 -25.27 -1.90 -43.90
N ASN A 45 -25.19 -0.60 -44.23
CA ASN A 45 -24.15 0.27 -43.67
C ASN A 45 -24.21 0.37 -42.13
N ALA A 46 -25.41 0.36 -41.53
CA ALA A 46 -25.55 0.35 -40.08
C ALA A 46 -25.06 -0.98 -39.45
N LEU A 47 -25.37 -2.12 -40.09
CA LEU A 47 -24.90 -3.44 -39.65
C LEU A 47 -23.38 -3.59 -39.81
N GLU A 48 -22.80 -3.09 -40.91
CA GLU A 48 -21.35 -3.06 -41.12
C GLU A 48 -20.63 -2.21 -40.07
N LEU A 49 -21.20 -1.06 -39.70
CA LEU A 49 -20.66 -0.24 -38.61
C LEU A 49 -20.74 -0.98 -37.28
N LEU A 50 -21.86 -1.66 -37.00
CA LEU A 50 -22.04 -2.44 -35.78
C LEU A 50 -21.06 -3.63 -35.69
N GLU A 51 -20.84 -4.35 -36.79
CA GLU A 51 -19.83 -5.41 -36.89
C GLU A 51 -18.42 -4.85 -36.60
N ASN A 52 -18.08 -3.70 -37.18
CA ASN A 52 -16.81 -3.04 -36.91
C ASN A 52 -16.66 -2.65 -35.43
N PHE A 53 -17.74 -2.20 -34.77
CA PHE A 53 -17.73 -1.92 -33.34
C PHE A 53 -17.56 -3.20 -32.51
N ALA A 54 -18.27 -4.28 -32.85
CA ALA A 54 -18.15 -5.57 -32.16
C ALA A 54 -16.71 -6.13 -32.25
N VAL A 55 -16.11 -6.15 -33.45
CA VAL A 55 -14.72 -6.60 -33.65
C VAL A 55 -13.73 -5.74 -32.86
N ARG A 56 -13.92 -4.41 -32.88
CA ARG A 56 -13.06 -3.50 -32.12
C ARG A 56 -13.19 -3.71 -30.62
N ASN A 57 -14.42 -3.89 -30.13
CA ASN A 57 -14.68 -4.17 -28.72
C ASN A 57 -13.99 -5.46 -28.27
N GLU A 58 -14.13 -6.55 -29.04
CA GLU A 58 -13.47 -7.83 -28.73
C GLU A 58 -11.94 -7.68 -28.67
N LYS A 59 -11.35 -6.96 -29.63
CA LYS A 59 -9.90 -6.68 -29.65
C LYS A 59 -9.45 -5.83 -28.45
N GLU A 60 -10.20 -4.78 -28.13
CA GLU A 60 -9.89 -3.89 -27.00
C GLU A 60 -10.02 -4.66 -25.68
N ASN A 61 -11.05 -5.48 -25.53
CA ASN A 61 -11.25 -6.34 -24.36
C ASN A 61 -10.14 -7.39 -24.23
N GLN A 62 -9.72 -8.02 -25.33
CA GLN A 62 -8.58 -8.94 -25.33
C GLN A 62 -7.29 -8.25 -24.88
N SER A 63 -7.02 -7.03 -25.36
CA SER A 63 -5.86 -6.24 -24.92
C SER A 63 -5.94 -5.88 -23.43
N LEU A 64 -7.13 -5.56 -22.93
CA LEU A 64 -7.38 -5.27 -21.52
C LEU A 64 -7.06 -6.51 -20.66
N LEU A 65 -7.55 -7.69 -21.05
CA LEU A 65 -7.28 -8.96 -20.37
C LEU A 65 -5.78 -9.26 -20.34
N GLU A 66 -5.08 -9.11 -21.46
CA GLU A 66 -3.62 -9.31 -21.54
C GLU A 66 -2.85 -8.36 -20.62
N LEU A 67 -3.20 -7.07 -20.62
CA LEU A 67 -2.58 -6.07 -19.77
C LEU A 67 -2.83 -6.35 -18.29
N THR A 68 -4.05 -6.75 -17.93
CA THR A 68 -4.42 -7.12 -16.56
C THR A 68 -3.62 -8.33 -16.10
N ALA A 69 -3.53 -9.37 -16.92
CA ALA A 69 -2.71 -10.55 -16.63
C ALA A 69 -1.23 -10.19 -16.42
N LYS A 70 -0.70 -9.29 -17.25
CA LYS A 70 0.68 -8.81 -17.13
C LYS A 70 0.91 -7.98 -15.88
N ILE A 71 -0.04 -7.14 -15.48
CA ILE A 71 0.00 -6.40 -14.21
C ILE A 71 0.07 -7.39 -13.06
N SER A 72 -0.85 -8.37 -13.00
CA SER A 72 -0.85 -9.38 -11.94
C SER A 72 0.45 -10.18 -11.89
N GLN A 73 1.02 -10.54 -13.05
CA GLN A 73 2.32 -11.19 -13.11
C GLN A 73 3.44 -10.31 -12.51
N LEU A 74 3.51 -9.04 -12.91
CA LEU A 74 4.54 -8.11 -12.43
C LEU A 74 4.40 -7.81 -10.93
N GLU A 75 3.17 -7.76 -10.42
CA GLU A 75 2.90 -7.60 -9.00
C GLU A 75 3.40 -8.80 -8.19
N ASN A 76 3.13 -10.02 -8.67
CA ASN A 76 3.66 -11.25 -8.06
C ASN A 76 5.19 -11.28 -8.11
N ASP A 77 5.81 -11.00 -9.26
CA ASP A 77 7.26 -10.94 -9.40
C ASP A 77 7.90 -9.91 -8.44
N LYS A 78 7.23 -8.78 -8.23
CA LYS A 78 7.69 -7.73 -7.29
C LYS A 78 7.64 -8.22 -5.85
N ILE A 79 6.56 -8.91 -5.48
CA ILE A 79 6.40 -9.52 -4.15
C ILE A 79 7.47 -10.58 -3.92
N GLU A 80 7.64 -11.53 -4.85
CA GLU A 80 8.64 -12.59 -4.74
C GLU A 80 10.07 -12.04 -4.63
N LYS A 81 10.41 -11.02 -5.44
CA LYS A 81 11.72 -10.36 -5.33
C LYS A 81 11.90 -9.62 -4.01
N ALA A 82 10.84 -9.04 -3.44
CA ALA A 82 10.91 -8.41 -2.13
C ALA A 82 11.11 -9.44 -1.02
N GLU A 83 10.41 -10.57 -1.10
CA GLU A 83 10.59 -11.69 -0.18
C GLU A 83 12.00 -12.30 -0.28
N TYR A 84 12.54 -12.45 -1.49
CA TYR A 84 13.90 -12.95 -1.67
C TYR A 84 14.94 -12.01 -1.04
N ARG A 85 14.79 -10.68 -1.23
CA ARG A 85 15.65 -9.68 -0.58
C ARG A 85 15.56 -9.75 0.94
N GLN A 86 14.34 -9.85 1.49
CA GLN A 86 14.13 -9.95 2.93
C GLN A 86 14.71 -11.24 3.50
N ARG A 87 14.56 -12.38 2.81
CA ARG A 87 15.15 -13.65 3.21
C ARG A 87 16.68 -13.60 3.17
N PHE A 88 17.26 -12.98 2.15
CA PHE A 88 18.71 -12.83 2.03
C PHE A 88 19.27 -11.94 3.15
N GLU A 89 18.64 -10.79 3.41
CA GLU A 89 19.01 -9.89 4.51
C GLU A 89 18.89 -10.60 5.87
N LYS A 90 17.78 -11.31 6.12
CA LYS A 90 17.57 -12.07 7.36
C LYS A 90 18.59 -13.20 7.52
N HIS A 91 18.91 -13.94 6.47
CA HIS A 91 19.96 -14.98 6.51
C HIS A 91 21.36 -14.38 6.71
N GLY A 92 21.67 -13.26 6.06
CA GLY A 92 22.93 -12.54 6.20
C GLY A 92 23.13 -12.00 7.63
N LEU A 93 22.10 -11.37 8.21
CA LEU A 93 22.10 -10.94 9.61
C LEU A 93 22.23 -12.13 10.57
N THR A 94 21.47 -13.21 10.35
CA THR A 94 21.53 -14.39 11.24
C THR A 94 22.91 -15.06 11.21
N MET A 95 23.56 -15.15 10.04
CA MET A 95 24.94 -15.65 9.94
C MET A 95 25.96 -14.70 10.56
N ALA A 96 25.80 -13.39 10.45
CA ALA A 96 26.69 -12.41 11.05
C ALA A 96 26.55 -12.34 12.58
N LEU A 97 25.36 -12.58 13.13
CA LEU A 97 25.11 -12.62 14.57
C LEU A 97 25.49 -13.96 15.23
N SER A 98 25.52 -15.07 14.48
CA SER A 98 25.88 -16.38 15.05
C SER A 98 27.27 -16.42 15.72
N PRO A 99 28.35 -15.88 15.12
CA PRO A 99 29.64 -15.75 15.80
C PRO A 99 29.57 -14.88 17.07
N LEU A 100 28.83 -13.77 17.02
CA LEU A 100 28.71 -12.82 18.15
C LEU A 100 27.98 -13.44 19.36
N THR A 101 27.02 -14.34 19.12
CA THR A 101 26.33 -15.08 20.20
C THR A 101 27.16 -16.23 20.78
N CYS A 102 28.14 -16.74 20.03
CA CYS A 102 29.03 -17.81 20.47
C CYS A 102 30.27 -17.28 21.22
N GLU A 103 30.73 -16.06 20.93
CA GLU A 103 31.84 -15.42 21.66
C GLU A 103 31.45 -14.98 23.09
N GLY A 104 30.16 -14.86 23.39
CA GLY A 104 29.66 -14.53 24.73
C GLY A 104 29.57 -15.70 25.72
N SER A 105 29.78 -16.95 25.27
CA SER A 105 29.57 -18.15 26.11
C SER A 105 30.85 -18.88 26.51
N LYS A 106 32.02 -18.25 26.35
CA LYS A 106 33.30 -18.73 26.91
C LYS A 106 33.65 -18.00 28.20
N PHE A 107 32.71 -17.91 29.14
CA PHE A 107 33.05 -17.59 30.51
C PHE A 107 32.90 -18.85 31.35
N HIS A 108 33.98 -19.19 32.04
CA HIS A 108 34.19 -20.43 32.74
C HIS A 108 33.08 -20.72 33.77
N PRO A 109 32.58 -21.97 33.86
CA PRO A 109 31.58 -22.35 34.85
C PRO A 109 32.08 -22.26 36.30
N GLU A 110 33.39 -22.17 36.54
CA GLU A 110 33.95 -22.06 37.89
C GLU A 110 33.71 -20.68 38.57
N ASP A 111 33.55 -19.59 37.81
CA ASP A 111 33.36 -18.24 38.38
C ASP A 111 31.93 -18.00 38.89
N ASN A 112 30.96 -18.80 38.43
CA ASN A 112 29.55 -18.67 38.82
C ASN A 112 29.24 -19.39 40.14
N GLU A 113 30.11 -20.32 40.57
CA GLU A 113 29.98 -21.03 41.85
C GLU A 113 30.45 -20.16 43.04
N LEU A 114 31.43 -19.29 42.81
CA LEU A 114 31.96 -18.38 43.83
C LEU A 114 30.95 -17.26 44.19
N ILE A 115 30.20 -16.77 43.21
CA ILE A 115 29.15 -15.75 43.39
C ILE A 115 27.97 -16.32 44.19
N SER A 116 27.67 -17.62 44.02
CA SER A 116 26.62 -18.31 44.77
C SER A 116 26.98 -18.45 46.27
N TYR A 117 28.24 -18.81 46.57
CA TYR A 117 28.70 -18.99 47.95
C TYR A 117 28.70 -17.68 48.75
N ASP A 118 29.22 -16.59 48.16
CA ASP A 118 29.25 -15.28 48.82
C ASP A 118 27.84 -14.69 49.01
N SER A 119 26.93 -14.87 48.04
CA SER A 119 25.54 -14.41 48.17
C SER A 119 24.77 -15.16 49.27
N LEU A 120 25.06 -16.45 49.47
CA LEU A 120 24.47 -17.27 50.54
C LEU A 120 25.08 -16.96 51.92
N SER A 121 26.37 -16.63 51.98
CA SER A 121 27.04 -16.23 53.22
C SER A 121 26.56 -14.85 53.70
N LEU A 122 26.51 -13.86 52.79
CA LEU A 122 25.97 -12.51 53.06
C LEU A 122 24.49 -12.52 53.48
N LYS A 123 23.67 -13.41 52.91
CA LYS A 123 22.26 -13.56 53.30
C LYS A 123 22.06 -14.21 54.68
N LYS A 124 22.99 -15.05 55.15
CA LYS A 124 22.96 -15.61 56.51
C LYS A 124 23.37 -14.58 57.55
N GLU A 125 24.35 -13.73 57.22
CA GLU A 125 24.82 -12.66 58.09
C GLU A 125 23.79 -11.52 58.23
N LEU A 126 23.04 -11.23 57.17
CA LEU A 126 21.90 -10.29 57.21
C LEU A 126 20.74 -10.82 58.08
N ARG A 127 20.42 -12.12 57.99
CA ARG A 127 19.38 -12.75 58.82
C ARG A 127 19.77 -12.91 60.29
N ALA A 128 21.07 -12.93 60.60
CA ALA A 128 21.57 -12.92 61.98
C ALA A 128 21.48 -11.52 62.62
N PHE A 129 21.44 -10.45 61.81
CA PHE A 129 21.29 -9.06 62.27
C PHE A 129 19.82 -8.62 62.47
N GLU A 130 18.85 -9.30 61.85
CA GLU A 130 17.42 -8.99 61.95
C GLU A 130 16.65 -9.74 63.07
N ALA A 131 17.33 -10.50 63.93
CA ALA A 131 16.68 -11.10 65.09
C ALA A 131 16.40 -10.02 66.19
N PRO A 132 15.18 -9.93 66.73
CA PRO A 132 14.82 -8.90 67.69
C PRO A 132 15.57 -9.10 69.02
N LYS A 133 16.46 -8.16 69.36
CA LYS A 133 16.97 -8.00 70.72
C LYS A 133 15.91 -7.21 71.51
N SER A 134 15.18 -7.93 72.33
CA SER A 134 14.30 -7.40 73.38
C SER A 134 15.10 -6.58 74.40
N ASP A 135 14.54 -5.41 74.71
CA ASP A 135 14.61 -4.63 75.95
C ASP A 135 15.96 -4.45 76.66
N GLU A 136 16.45 -3.21 76.73
CA GLU A 136 16.64 -2.48 77.99
C GLU A 136 17.03 -1.00 77.74
N HIS A 137 16.17 -0.12 78.27
CA HIS A 137 16.45 1.17 78.92
C HIS A 137 17.25 2.32 78.25
N VAL A 138 16.52 3.44 78.12
CA VAL A 138 16.85 4.78 78.68
C VAL A 138 17.60 5.80 77.78
N CYS A 139 16.77 6.67 77.19
CA CYS A 139 16.74 8.14 77.29
C CYS A 139 17.71 9.06 76.49
N VAL A 140 17.08 10.11 75.92
CA VAL A 140 17.49 11.54 75.86
C VAL A 140 18.16 12.09 74.56
N ASP A 141 17.38 13.01 73.96
CA ASP A 141 17.68 14.25 73.23
C ASP A 141 18.31 14.33 71.81
N ILE A 142 17.52 15.00 70.94
CA ILE A 142 17.81 16.14 70.02
C ILE A 142 19.20 16.20 69.34
N ASP A 143 19.25 16.23 68.00
CA ASP A 143 19.64 17.42 67.20
C ASP A 143 19.66 17.19 65.67
N ALA A 144 19.32 18.23 64.92
CA ALA A 144 19.24 18.29 63.47
C ALA A 144 20.63 18.54 62.84
N GLY A 145 21.13 17.57 62.05
CA GLY A 145 22.49 17.62 61.50
C GLY A 145 22.60 17.22 60.01
N LYS A 146 22.66 18.24 59.16
CA LYS A 146 23.06 18.31 57.74
C LYS A 146 24.21 17.33 57.37
N HIS A 147 23.94 16.28 56.59
CA HIS A 147 24.99 15.43 56.01
C HIS A 147 25.37 15.86 54.59
N LYS A 148 26.45 16.64 54.49
CA LYS A 148 27.30 16.77 53.31
C LYS A 148 28.03 15.45 53.10
N ARG A 149 27.73 14.70 52.05
CA ARG A 149 28.57 13.57 51.61
C ARG A 149 29.64 14.10 50.65
N CYS A 150 30.83 14.34 51.19
CA CYS A 150 32.05 14.46 50.41
C CYS A 150 32.53 13.06 50.02
N THR A 151 32.68 12.78 48.72
CA THR A 151 33.51 11.68 48.23
C THR A 151 34.56 12.26 47.30
N SER A 152 35.62 12.82 47.88
CA SER A 152 36.84 13.23 47.18
C SER A 152 37.81 12.04 47.13
N ALA A 153 37.84 11.33 45.99
CA ALA A 153 38.97 10.48 45.63
C ALA A 153 39.84 11.25 44.59
N PRO A 154 41.18 11.13 44.61
CA PRO A 154 42.06 11.93 43.77
C PRO A 154 41.87 11.64 42.27
N PRO A 155 42.19 12.60 41.37
CA PRO A 155 42.15 12.37 39.93
C PRO A 155 43.33 11.45 39.55
N SER A 156 43.04 10.17 39.32
CA SER A 156 43.98 9.28 38.65
C SER A 156 43.94 9.56 37.15
N PRO A 157 45.08 9.62 36.44
CA PRO A 157 45.13 9.94 35.00
C PRO A 157 44.32 8.96 34.12
N ALA A 158 44.10 7.73 34.61
CA ALA A 158 43.21 6.76 33.97
C ALA A 158 41.74 7.21 33.94
N ARG A 159 41.24 7.87 35.01
CA ARG A 159 39.84 8.33 35.09
C ARG A 159 39.58 9.52 34.17
N GLU A 160 40.58 10.38 33.99
CA GLU A 160 40.50 11.52 33.06
C GLU A 160 40.50 11.05 31.60
N HIS A 161 41.34 10.08 31.28
CA HIS A 161 41.35 9.44 29.95
C HIS A 161 40.00 8.77 29.63
N ASP A 162 39.43 8.00 30.56
CA ASP A 162 38.13 7.36 30.36
C ASP A 162 37.00 8.39 30.24
N GLN A 163 37.04 9.47 31.01
CA GLN A 163 36.08 10.57 30.90
C GLN A 163 36.19 11.29 29.54
N GLU A 164 37.41 11.46 29.02
CA GLU A 164 37.64 12.03 27.69
C GLU A 164 37.10 11.10 26.58
N VAL A 165 37.36 9.80 26.67
CA VAL A 165 36.85 8.81 25.71
C VAL A 165 35.32 8.78 25.71
N LEU A 166 34.69 8.74 26.89
CA LEU A 166 33.23 8.78 27.02
C LEU A 166 32.63 10.08 26.45
N SER A 167 33.30 11.23 26.68
CA SER A 167 32.87 12.51 26.11
C SER A 167 32.94 12.51 24.58
N ARG A 168 34.00 11.93 23.99
CA ARG A 168 34.16 11.81 22.53
C ARG A 168 33.12 10.88 21.91
N LEU A 169 32.85 9.74 22.57
CA LEU A 169 31.81 8.80 22.16
C LEU A 169 30.41 9.42 22.23
N SER A 170 30.11 10.14 23.32
CA SER A 170 28.84 10.86 23.50
C SER A 170 28.63 11.91 22.41
N SER A 171 29.64 12.74 22.12
CA SER A 171 29.59 13.72 21.04
C SER A 171 29.38 13.05 19.66
N THR A 172 30.01 11.91 19.42
CA THR A 172 29.86 11.17 18.16
C THR A 172 28.47 10.56 18.03
N ALA A 173 27.94 9.96 19.10
CA ALA A 173 26.59 9.42 19.15
C ALA A 173 25.52 10.51 18.97
N GLU A 174 25.75 11.70 19.53
CA GLU A 174 24.84 12.84 19.38
C GLU A 174 24.84 13.37 17.94
N LYS A 175 26.00 13.45 17.29
CA LYS A 175 26.10 13.75 15.85
C LYS A 175 25.38 12.71 15.00
N GLN A 176 25.57 11.41 15.28
CA GLN A 176 24.88 10.34 14.56
C GLN A 176 23.36 10.43 14.74
N ARG A 177 22.87 10.69 15.96
CA ARG A 177 21.45 10.93 16.23
C ARG A 177 20.91 12.14 15.47
N ALA A 178 21.67 13.23 15.40
CA ALA A 178 21.28 14.41 14.64
C ALA A 178 21.18 14.11 13.13
N THR A 179 22.15 13.38 12.56
CA THR A 179 22.11 12.94 11.17
C THR A 179 20.92 12.03 10.88
N LEU A 180 20.64 11.06 11.76
CA LEU A 180 19.49 10.17 11.61
C LEU A 180 18.17 10.94 11.63
N ARG A 181 18.00 11.88 12.58
CA ARG A 181 16.81 12.75 12.62
C ARG A 181 16.66 13.58 11.35
N HIS A 182 17.76 14.13 10.84
CA HIS A 182 17.72 14.90 9.59
C HIS A 182 17.33 14.03 8.39
N GLN A 183 17.90 12.82 8.27
CA GLN A 183 17.54 11.87 7.23
C GLN A 183 16.08 11.41 7.33
N GLU A 184 15.56 11.22 8.55
CA GLU A 184 14.17 10.82 8.77
C GLU A 184 13.19 11.91 8.33
N VAL A 185 13.49 13.18 8.63
CA VAL A 185 12.72 14.33 8.12
C VAL A 185 12.76 14.38 6.58
N GLN A 186 13.94 14.21 5.98
CA GLN A 186 14.11 14.18 4.52
C GLN A 186 13.33 13.02 3.86
N LEU A 187 13.32 11.85 4.49
CA LEU A 187 12.54 10.71 4.02
C LEU A 187 11.04 10.97 4.13
N GLN A 188 10.59 11.61 5.22
CA GLN A 188 9.20 11.98 5.42
C GLN A 188 8.72 13.01 4.39
N GLU A 189 9.53 14.00 4.04
CA GLU A 189 9.24 14.95 2.96
C GLU A 189 9.11 14.24 1.60
N LYS A 190 10.01 13.31 1.28
CA LYS A 190 9.93 12.51 0.06
C LYS A 190 8.71 11.60 0.04
N GLN A 191 8.34 11.03 1.17
CA GLN A 191 7.14 10.20 1.32
C GLN A 191 5.87 11.02 1.03
N GLN A 192 5.78 12.24 1.57
CA GLN A 192 4.66 13.15 1.28
C GLN A 192 4.59 13.54 -0.20
N LEU A 193 5.74 13.77 -0.85
CA LEU A 193 5.80 14.01 -2.29
C LEU A 193 5.28 12.81 -3.10
N ILE A 194 5.70 11.59 -2.76
CA ILE A 194 5.22 10.36 -3.41
C ILE A 194 3.70 10.24 -3.25
N GLU A 195 3.18 10.45 -2.05
CA GLU A 195 1.73 10.44 -1.80
C GLU A 195 1.01 11.50 -2.63
N SER A 196 1.52 12.74 -2.70
CA SER A 196 0.90 13.81 -3.48
C SER A 196 0.84 13.50 -4.98
N VAL A 197 1.90 12.92 -5.54
CA VAL A 197 1.98 12.51 -6.95
C VAL A 197 1.08 11.31 -7.21
N SER A 198 1.02 10.36 -6.28
CA SER A 198 0.14 9.19 -6.36
C SER A 198 -1.33 9.63 -6.33
N THR A 199 -1.71 10.55 -5.43
CA THR A 199 -3.05 11.14 -5.39
C THR A 199 -3.38 11.90 -6.67
N HIS A 200 -2.44 12.68 -7.21
CA HIS A 200 -2.63 13.34 -8.51
C HIS A 200 -2.81 12.32 -9.62
N HIS A 201 -2.00 11.26 -9.67
CA HIS A 201 -2.13 10.22 -10.68
C HIS A 201 -3.50 9.53 -10.61
N VAL A 202 -3.97 9.18 -9.41
CA VAL A 202 -5.31 8.62 -9.21
C VAL A 202 -6.40 9.59 -9.65
N HIS A 203 -6.27 10.89 -9.31
CA HIS A 203 -7.22 11.91 -9.74
C HIS A 203 -7.22 12.11 -11.26
N TYR A 204 -6.05 12.15 -11.92
CA TYR A 204 -5.94 12.21 -13.37
C TYR A 204 -6.55 10.97 -14.03
N SER A 205 -6.30 9.78 -13.51
CA SER A 205 -6.89 8.54 -13.99
C SER A 205 -8.42 8.54 -13.82
N LEU A 206 -8.96 9.00 -12.69
CA LEU A 206 -10.39 9.13 -12.45
C LEU A 206 -11.04 10.20 -13.34
N VAL A 207 -10.38 11.34 -13.56
CA VAL A 207 -10.85 12.38 -14.49
C VAL A 207 -10.82 11.87 -15.92
N GLN A 208 -9.82 11.07 -16.29
CA GLN A 208 -9.75 10.46 -17.61
C GLN A 208 -10.88 9.45 -17.79
N VAL A 209 -11.09 8.53 -16.85
CA VAL A 209 -12.23 7.59 -16.85
C VAL A 209 -13.57 8.34 -16.88
N GLY A 210 -13.78 9.33 -16.03
CA GLY A 210 -15.00 10.15 -16.03
C GLY A 210 -15.18 11.01 -17.28
N SER A 211 -14.10 11.40 -17.97
CA SER A 211 -14.16 12.10 -19.26
C SER A 211 -14.34 11.17 -20.44
N PHE A 212 -14.04 9.87 -20.30
CA PHE A 212 -14.49 8.81 -21.19
C PHE A 212 -15.98 8.54 -20.95
N GLU A 213 -16.41 8.38 -19.70
CA GLU A 213 -17.79 8.10 -19.31
C GLU A 213 -18.74 9.25 -19.71
N LYS A 214 -18.36 10.52 -19.49
CA LYS A 214 -19.11 11.68 -20.01
C LYS A 214 -19.14 11.77 -21.53
N ARG A 215 -18.15 11.21 -22.24
CA ARG A 215 -18.20 11.15 -23.72
C ARG A 215 -19.20 10.11 -24.22
N TYR A 216 -19.49 9.07 -23.43
CA TYR A 216 -20.55 8.10 -23.72
C TYR A 216 -21.95 8.61 -23.29
N TYR A 217 -22.06 9.40 -22.22
CA TYR A 217 -23.35 10.01 -21.80
C TYR A 217 -23.73 11.33 -22.48
N VAL A 218 -22.82 12.02 -23.18
CA VAL A 218 -23.16 13.23 -23.98
C VAL A 218 -23.75 12.86 -25.35
N VAL A 219 -23.77 11.59 -25.72
CA VAL A 219 -24.55 11.07 -26.85
C VAL A 219 -25.94 10.63 -26.37
N ASP A 220 -26.60 11.46 -25.55
CA ASP A 220 -27.98 11.21 -25.14
C ASP A 220 -28.91 12.40 -25.46
N THR A 221 -29.84 12.10 -26.35
CA THR A 221 -31.24 12.54 -26.44
C THR A 221 -31.68 13.97 -26.78
N SER A 222 -30.80 14.96 -26.98
CA SER A 222 -31.29 16.34 -27.24
C SER A 222 -31.65 16.69 -28.70
N PHE A 223 -31.48 15.80 -29.69
CA PHE A 223 -31.60 16.19 -31.11
C PHE A 223 -32.72 15.55 -31.95
N ILE A 224 -33.63 14.74 -31.37
CA ILE A 224 -34.66 14.05 -32.19
C ILE A 224 -36.12 14.46 -31.88
N PHE A 225 -36.40 15.35 -30.92
CA PHE A 225 -37.78 15.81 -30.68
C PHE A 225 -37.89 17.33 -30.41
N ARG A 226 -38.10 18.10 -31.49
CA ARG A 226 -38.76 19.43 -31.62
C ARG A 226 -38.32 19.99 -32.97
N ASP A 227 -39.16 20.31 -33.94
CA ASP A 227 -40.55 20.74 -33.93
C ASP A 227 -41.27 20.27 -35.20
N GLN A 228 -42.46 19.71 -35.02
CA GLN A 228 -43.54 19.84 -35.97
C GLN A 228 -44.36 21.08 -35.56
N PRO A 229 -44.74 21.96 -36.50
CA PRO A 229 -46.02 22.63 -36.38
C PRO A 229 -46.99 22.07 -37.42
N CYS A 230 -48.12 21.64 -36.88
CA CYS A 230 -49.33 21.27 -37.59
C CYS A 230 -49.78 22.33 -38.61
N GLY A 231 -50.41 21.83 -39.67
CA GLY A 231 -51.54 22.51 -40.32
C GLY A 231 -51.21 23.31 -41.58
N LYS A 232 -51.70 22.82 -42.72
CA LYS A 232 -52.63 23.55 -43.58
C LYS A 232 -53.21 22.65 -44.69
N ASN A 233 -54.52 22.48 -44.58
CA ASN A 233 -55.54 22.48 -45.63
C ASN A 233 -55.54 21.38 -46.70
N PHE A 234 -56.40 20.41 -46.42
CA PHE A 234 -57.27 19.75 -47.38
C PHE A 234 -58.06 20.80 -48.19
N ALA A 235 -57.87 20.83 -49.51
CA ALA A 235 -58.83 21.28 -50.50
C ALA A 235 -58.29 20.94 -51.89
N ILE A 236 -58.83 19.90 -52.53
CA ILE A 236 -58.82 19.79 -53.98
C ILE A 236 -60.23 19.32 -54.38
N GLU A 237 -60.88 20.21 -55.11
CA GLU A 237 -62.12 20.05 -55.88
C GLU A 237 -61.88 19.16 -57.10
#